data_AF-A0A1F3XVD8-F1
#
_entry.id   AF-A0A1F3XVD8-F1
#
_cell.length_a   1.000
_cell.length_b   1.000
_cell.length_c   1.000
_cell.angle_alpha   90.00
_cell.angle_beta   90.00
_cell.angle_gamma   90.00
#
_symmetry.space_group_name_H-M   'P 1'
#
loop_
_entity.id
_entity.type
_entity.pdbx_description
1 polymer ?
#
loop_
_entity_poly.entity_id
_entity_poly.type
_entity_poly.pdbx_seq_one_letter_code
_entity_poly.pdbx_strand_id
1 'polypeptide(L)'
;MKKLLIAVVATGLAIALNTYAGEAPHPVPLGDVTGDGIALKMHDHAFGGSIKDFVVWGFVDEASFSAELIMRREGQLLKIALKRGDDKRVGGEIKSMRAGNETVTKIYMTKIVPKEGKIIYDINGLEAVATVTSEAFQNGHHINPAVSLAYNGQTVSYKMHKGEGCYGFLMYTTMMIAGAYLH
;
A
#
# COMPACT_ATOMS: atom_id res chain seq x y z
N MET A 1 36.34 -48.55 32.21
CA MET A 1 35.06 -48.02 32.70
C MET A 1 35.14 -46.51 32.83
N LYS A 2 34.36 -45.77 32.05
CA LYS A 2 33.64 -44.52 32.37
C LYS A 2 33.21 -43.88 31.05
N LYS A 3 31.92 -44.03 30.76
CA LYS A 3 31.22 -43.31 29.69
C LYS A 3 31.12 -41.84 30.13
N LEU A 4 31.48 -40.90 29.28
CA LEU A 4 31.10 -39.50 29.46
C LEU A 4 30.31 -39.07 28.22
N LEU A 5 29.00 -38.96 28.40
CA LEU A 5 28.13 -38.18 27.53
C LEU A 5 28.49 -36.71 27.72
N ILE A 6 28.76 -35.99 26.63
CA ILE A 6 28.68 -34.53 26.63
C ILE A 6 27.61 -34.15 25.62
N ALA A 7 26.65 -33.38 26.14
CA ALA A 7 25.40 -32.99 25.55
C ALA A 7 25.60 -32.15 24.29
N VAL A 8 24.75 -32.42 23.30
CA VAL A 8 24.49 -31.54 22.15
C VAL A 8 23.85 -30.27 22.70
N VAL A 9 24.60 -29.17 22.72
CA VAL A 9 24.04 -27.84 22.93
C VAL A 9 23.39 -27.44 21.61
N ALA A 10 22.08 -27.68 21.52
CA ALA A 10 21.23 -27.08 20.50
C ALA A 10 21.16 -25.57 20.80
N THR A 11 21.99 -24.78 20.13
CA THR A 11 21.87 -23.33 20.08
C THR A 11 20.59 -23.00 19.31
N GLY A 12 19.50 -22.90 20.06
CA GLY A 12 18.21 -22.41 19.58
C GLY A 12 18.37 -21.00 19.04
N LEU A 13 18.16 -20.87 17.73
CA LEU A 13 17.95 -19.61 17.04
C LEU A 13 16.58 -19.07 17.47
N ALA A 14 16.51 -18.45 18.66
CA ALA A 14 15.37 -17.64 19.05
C ALA A 14 15.44 -16.32 18.27
N ILE A 15 14.82 -16.32 17.08
CA ILE A 15 14.51 -15.08 16.37
C ILE A 15 13.56 -14.31 17.30
N ALA A 16 14.05 -13.20 17.84
CA ALA A 16 13.26 -12.27 18.63
C ALA A 16 12.11 -11.74 17.76
N LEU A 17 10.94 -12.37 17.90
CA LEU A 17 9.65 -11.76 17.65
C LEU A 17 9.49 -10.66 18.71
N ASN A 18 10.11 -9.51 18.48
CA ASN A 18 9.78 -8.31 19.23
C ASN A 18 8.37 -7.89 18.79
N THR A 19 7.41 -8.41 19.54
CA THR A 19 6.25 -7.69 20.07
C THR A 19 6.14 -6.25 19.58
N TYR A 20 5.25 -6.00 18.62
CA TYR A 20 4.51 -4.75 18.53
C TYR A 20 3.62 -4.67 19.77
N ALA A 21 4.21 -4.29 20.91
CA ALA A 21 3.47 -3.94 22.10
C ALA A 21 2.89 -2.54 21.84
N GLY A 22 1.55 -2.47 21.79
CA GLY A 22 0.80 -1.28 21.44
C GLY A 22 1.28 -0.03 22.16
N GLU A 23 1.64 0.98 21.39
CA GLU A 23 1.69 2.34 21.90
C GLU A 23 0.28 2.71 22.40
N ALA A 24 0.22 3.47 23.48
CA ALA A 24 -1.04 4.02 23.97
C ALA A 24 -1.75 4.77 22.82
N PRO A 25 -3.09 4.74 22.74
CA PRO A 25 -3.81 5.40 21.65
C PRO A 25 -3.54 6.92 21.71
N HIS A 26 -2.55 7.35 20.95
CA HIS A 26 -2.31 8.75 20.66
C HIS A 26 -3.34 9.19 19.61
N PRO A 27 -3.91 10.40 19.71
CA PRO A 27 -4.80 10.90 18.67
C PRO A 27 -4.05 10.94 17.35
N VAL A 28 -4.37 10.03 16.42
CA VAL A 28 -3.82 10.06 15.06
C VAL A 28 -4.48 11.25 14.37
N PRO A 29 -3.72 12.32 14.04
CA PRO A 29 -4.31 13.50 13.43
C PRO A 29 -4.97 13.12 12.10
N LEU A 30 -6.06 13.81 11.77
CA LEU A 30 -6.62 13.72 10.42
C LEU A 30 -5.59 14.27 9.44
N GLY A 31 -5.11 13.39 8.56
CA GLY A 31 -4.18 13.71 7.49
C GLY A 31 -4.89 14.06 6.18
N ASP A 32 -4.12 14.65 5.27
CA ASP A 32 -4.56 14.97 3.91
C ASP A 32 -3.70 14.23 2.90
N VAL A 33 -4.29 13.79 1.79
CA VAL A 33 -3.54 13.30 0.62
C VAL A 33 -3.94 14.12 -0.58
N THR A 34 -2.98 14.85 -1.16
CA THR A 34 -3.24 15.80 -2.24
C THR A 34 -2.33 15.55 -3.43
N GLY A 35 -2.87 15.69 -4.64
CA GLY A 35 -2.14 15.59 -5.90
C GLY A 35 -2.98 16.14 -7.04
N ASP A 36 -2.44 16.16 -8.26
CA ASP A 36 -3.26 16.49 -9.43
C ASP A 36 -4.37 15.44 -9.58
N GLY A 37 -5.62 15.90 -9.65
CA GLY A 37 -6.80 15.03 -9.63
C GLY A 37 -6.95 14.16 -8.37
N ILE A 38 -6.26 14.44 -7.25
CA ILE A 38 -6.34 13.65 -6.01
C ILE A 38 -6.61 14.58 -4.82
N ALA A 39 -7.69 14.32 -4.10
CA ALA A 39 -8.04 15.04 -2.88
C ALA A 39 -8.71 14.09 -1.88
N LEU A 40 -7.94 13.64 -0.89
CA LEU A 40 -8.38 12.66 0.11
C LEU A 40 -8.13 13.18 1.54
N LYS A 41 -8.98 12.73 2.46
CA LYS A 41 -8.73 12.74 3.89
C LYS A 41 -8.25 11.36 4.32
N MET A 42 -7.31 11.31 5.25
CA MET A 42 -6.74 10.07 5.78
C MET A 42 -6.85 10.07 7.29
N HIS A 43 -7.24 8.94 7.86
CA HIS A 43 -7.22 8.71 9.29
C HIS A 43 -6.84 7.26 9.53
N ASP A 44 -5.77 7.05 10.30
CA ASP A 44 -5.20 5.72 10.51
C ASP A 44 -4.90 5.05 9.13
N HIS A 45 -5.29 3.80 8.95
CA HIS A 45 -5.08 3.02 7.73
C HIS A 45 -6.20 3.21 6.68
N ALA A 46 -7.06 4.22 6.87
CA ALA A 46 -8.19 4.51 5.98
C ALA A 46 -8.05 5.87 5.31
N PHE A 47 -8.58 6.00 4.10
CA PHE A 47 -8.76 7.28 3.42
C PHE A 47 -10.11 7.36 2.69
N GLY A 48 -10.55 8.59 2.42
CA GLY A 48 -11.72 8.84 1.60
C GLY A 48 -11.68 10.21 0.93
N GLY A 49 -12.29 10.34 -0.23
CA GLY A 49 -12.35 11.59 -0.98
C GLY A 49 -12.57 11.36 -2.47
N SER A 50 -11.85 12.10 -3.31
CA SER A 50 -11.95 11.99 -4.76
C SER A 50 -10.61 11.70 -5.44
N ILE A 51 -10.67 10.85 -6.47
CA ILE A 51 -9.59 10.61 -7.43
C ILE A 51 -10.20 10.74 -8.83
N LYS A 52 -9.75 11.76 -9.58
CA LYS A 52 -10.36 12.20 -10.84
C LYS A 52 -11.87 12.37 -10.69
N ASP A 53 -12.65 11.56 -11.39
CA ASP A 53 -14.11 11.54 -11.43
C ASP A 53 -14.73 10.46 -10.54
N PHE A 54 -13.93 9.77 -9.72
CA PHE A 54 -14.39 8.81 -8.72
C PHE A 54 -14.47 9.44 -7.32
N VAL A 55 -15.53 9.08 -6.60
CA VAL A 55 -15.55 9.10 -5.13
C VAL A 55 -14.94 7.80 -4.65
N VAL A 56 -13.94 7.86 -3.77
CA VAL A 56 -13.20 6.69 -3.31
C VAL A 56 -13.19 6.58 -1.79
N TRP A 57 -13.13 5.34 -1.31
CA TRP A 57 -12.81 4.98 0.07
C TRP A 57 -11.83 3.81 0.05
N GLY A 58 -10.74 3.92 0.79
CA GLY A 58 -9.72 2.88 0.88
C GLY A 58 -9.39 2.55 2.33
N PHE A 59 -9.06 1.30 2.60
CA PHE A 59 -8.67 0.81 3.92
C PHE A 59 -7.60 -0.27 3.81
N VAL A 60 -6.56 -0.20 4.63
CA VAL A 60 -5.55 -1.25 4.77
C VAL A 60 -5.78 -1.99 6.09
N ASP A 61 -5.96 -3.30 6.01
CA ASP A 61 -5.97 -4.18 7.16
C ASP A 61 -4.57 -4.78 7.35
N GLU A 62 -3.83 -4.22 8.30
CA GLU A 62 -2.48 -4.68 8.63
C GLU A 62 -2.47 -6.11 9.18
N ALA A 63 -3.51 -6.52 9.93
CA ALA A 63 -3.56 -7.83 10.57
C ALA A 63 -3.64 -8.95 9.53
N SER A 64 -4.41 -8.74 8.46
CA SER A 64 -4.54 -9.71 7.36
C SER A 64 -3.60 -9.44 6.19
N PHE A 65 -2.78 -8.38 6.25
CA PHE A 65 -2.00 -7.87 5.12
C PHE A 65 -2.87 -7.77 3.86
N SER A 66 -3.99 -7.05 3.94
CA SER A 66 -4.88 -6.81 2.81
C SER A 66 -5.34 -5.36 2.75
N ALA A 67 -5.96 -4.97 1.64
CA ALA A 67 -6.60 -3.68 1.51
C ALA A 67 -7.90 -3.79 0.74
N GLU A 68 -8.83 -2.90 1.02
CA GLU A 68 -10.08 -2.73 0.29
C GLU A 68 -10.13 -1.33 -0.32
N LEU A 69 -10.54 -1.25 -1.58
CA LEU A 69 -10.84 -0.01 -2.28
C LEU A 69 -12.28 -0.06 -2.79
N ILE A 70 -13.05 0.96 -2.46
CA ILE A 70 -14.39 1.19 -2.97
C ILE A 70 -14.34 2.44 -3.84
N MET A 71 -14.86 2.35 -5.07
CA MET A 71 -14.93 3.47 -6.00
C MET A 71 -16.37 3.64 -6.50
N ARG A 72 -16.81 4.88 -6.64
CA ARG A 72 -18.13 5.21 -7.18
C ARG A 72 -18.04 6.32 -8.22
N ARG A 73 -18.67 6.11 -9.37
CA ARG A 73 -18.83 7.08 -10.46
C ARG A 73 -20.10 6.78 -11.24
N GLU A 74 -20.90 7.79 -11.56
CA GLU A 74 -22.06 7.66 -12.49
C GLU A 74 -22.99 6.46 -12.19
N GLY A 75 -23.25 6.15 -10.91
CA GLY A 75 -24.11 5.02 -10.51
C GLY A 75 -23.43 3.64 -10.45
N GLN A 76 -22.19 3.53 -10.94
CA GLN A 76 -21.36 2.34 -10.81
C GLN A 76 -20.68 2.30 -9.43
N LEU A 77 -20.69 1.11 -8.80
CA LEU A 77 -19.98 0.82 -7.56
C LEU A 77 -18.97 -0.29 -7.82
N LEU A 78 -17.69 0.01 -7.61
CA LEU A 78 -16.58 -0.94 -7.72
C LEU A 78 -16.08 -1.25 -6.32
N LYS A 79 -15.89 -2.54 -6.01
CA LYS A 79 -15.29 -3.00 -4.76
C LYS A 79 -14.12 -3.92 -5.09
N ILE A 80 -12.94 -3.56 -4.62
CA ILE A 80 -11.68 -4.19 -4.98
C ILE A 80 -10.99 -4.62 -3.70
N ALA A 81 -10.61 -5.89 -3.63
CA ALA A 81 -9.75 -6.40 -2.57
C ALA A 81 -8.34 -6.58 -3.13
N LEU A 82 -7.36 -5.96 -2.49
CA LEU A 82 -5.95 -6.14 -2.76
C LEU A 82 -5.38 -7.05 -1.67
N LYS A 83 -4.93 -8.24 -2.04
CA LYS A 83 -4.38 -9.21 -1.09
C LYS A 83 -3.41 -10.14 -1.78
N ARG A 84 -2.77 -11.00 -1.00
CA ARG A 84 -1.96 -12.08 -1.57
C ARG A 84 -2.86 -13.11 -2.25
N GLY A 85 -2.64 -13.33 -3.55
CA GLY A 85 -3.29 -14.37 -4.34
C GLY A 85 -2.62 -15.74 -4.22
N ASP A 86 -3.21 -16.75 -4.83
CA ASP A 86 -2.68 -18.12 -4.88
C ASP A 86 -1.36 -18.21 -5.66
N ASP A 87 -1.17 -17.31 -6.62
CA ASP A 87 0.08 -17.09 -7.35
C ASP A 87 1.18 -16.42 -6.51
N LYS A 88 0.90 -16.18 -5.22
CA LYS A 88 1.74 -15.52 -4.22
C LYS A 88 2.00 -14.04 -4.49
N ARG A 89 1.39 -13.45 -5.52
CA ARG A 89 1.48 -12.02 -5.81
C ARG A 89 0.55 -11.24 -4.89
N VAL A 90 0.93 -10.02 -4.55
CA VAL A 90 0.10 -9.11 -3.76
C VAL A 90 -0.47 -8.05 -4.68
N GLY A 91 -1.79 -7.94 -4.76
CA GLY A 91 -2.45 -6.99 -5.66
C GLY A 91 -3.90 -7.36 -5.94
N GLY A 92 -4.42 -6.89 -7.06
CA GLY A 92 -5.78 -7.18 -7.50
C GLY A 92 -6.13 -6.56 -8.85
N GLU A 93 -7.39 -6.72 -9.23
CA GLU A 93 -7.94 -6.22 -10.49
C GLU A 93 -9.11 -5.26 -10.21
N ILE A 94 -9.08 -4.09 -10.84
CA ILE A 94 -10.18 -3.14 -10.88
C ILE A 94 -10.92 -3.36 -12.19
N LYS A 95 -12.21 -3.73 -12.12
CA LYS A 95 -13.03 -3.99 -13.30
C LYS A 95 -14.23 -3.06 -13.31
N SER A 96 -14.45 -2.39 -14.43
CA SER A 96 -15.65 -1.61 -14.69
C SER A 96 -16.26 -1.99 -16.03
N MET A 97 -17.57 -1.77 -16.14
CA MET A 97 -18.33 -1.88 -17.38
C MET A 97 -18.89 -0.50 -17.72
N ARG A 98 -18.63 0.01 -18.92
CA ARG A 98 -19.20 1.28 -19.41
C ARG A 98 -19.68 1.13 -20.84
N ALA A 99 -20.96 1.42 -21.07
CA ALA A 99 -21.59 1.32 -22.40
C ALA A 99 -21.32 -0.03 -23.10
N GLY A 100 -21.30 -1.13 -22.33
CA GLY A 100 -21.03 -2.48 -22.85
C GLY A 100 -19.55 -2.83 -23.03
N ASN A 101 -18.62 -1.90 -22.78
CA ASN A 101 -17.19 -2.15 -22.83
C ASN A 101 -16.64 -2.42 -21.42
N GLU A 102 -15.93 -3.54 -21.27
CA GLU A 102 -15.19 -3.85 -20.05
C GLU A 102 -13.85 -3.10 -20.04
N THR A 103 -13.52 -2.49 -18.91
CA THR A 103 -12.20 -1.95 -18.62
C THR A 103 -11.63 -2.69 -17.42
N VAL A 104 -10.38 -3.17 -17.54
CA VAL A 104 -9.67 -3.89 -16.49
C VAL A 104 -8.34 -3.22 -16.23
N THR A 105 -8.09 -2.86 -14.96
CA THR A 105 -6.78 -2.41 -14.48
C THR A 105 -6.25 -3.43 -13.50
N LYS A 106 -5.15 -4.10 -13.85
CA LYS A 106 -4.45 -5.04 -12.99
C LYS A 106 -3.28 -4.33 -12.34
N ILE A 107 -3.13 -4.46 -11.03
CA ILE A 107 -2.00 -3.90 -10.29
C ILE A 107 -1.49 -4.90 -9.27
N TYR A 108 -0.20 -5.21 -9.35
CA TYR A 108 0.46 -6.13 -8.44
C TYR A 108 1.80 -5.57 -8.00
N MET A 109 2.13 -5.71 -6.72
CA MET A 109 3.46 -5.42 -6.21
C MET A 109 4.44 -6.50 -6.68
N THR A 110 5.58 -6.04 -7.18
CA THR A 110 6.70 -6.89 -7.60
C THR A 110 7.81 -6.87 -6.56
N LYS A 111 8.23 -5.68 -6.11
CA LYS A 111 9.35 -5.53 -5.17
C LYS A 111 9.32 -4.19 -4.45
N ILE A 112 9.85 -4.16 -3.22
CA ILE A 112 10.18 -2.94 -2.49
C ILE A 112 11.71 -2.80 -2.44
N VAL A 113 12.24 -1.61 -2.73
CA VAL A 113 13.67 -1.29 -2.67
C VAL A 113 13.89 -0.11 -1.70
N PRO A 114 13.88 -0.36 -0.37
CA PRO A 114 13.86 0.72 0.63
C PRO A 114 15.03 1.70 0.55
N LYS A 115 16.22 1.19 0.20
CA LYS A 115 17.45 2.00 0.09
C LYS A 115 17.38 3.05 -1.02
N GLU A 116 16.51 2.83 -2.01
CA GLU A 116 16.31 3.73 -3.14
C GLU A 116 14.99 4.52 -3.03
N GLY A 117 14.21 4.29 -1.97
CA GLY A 117 12.88 4.88 -1.86
C GLY A 117 11.93 4.40 -2.95
N LYS A 118 12.00 3.13 -3.38
CA LYS A 118 11.19 2.64 -4.52
C LYS A 118 10.25 1.51 -4.15
N ILE A 119 9.08 1.52 -4.78
CA ILE A 119 8.16 0.39 -4.83
C ILE A 119 7.86 0.12 -6.31
N ILE A 120 8.06 -1.12 -6.73
CA ILE A 120 7.93 -1.57 -8.11
C ILE A 120 6.64 -2.37 -8.24
N TYR A 121 5.83 -2.01 -9.22
CA TYR A 121 4.57 -2.65 -9.55
C TYR A 121 4.60 -3.21 -10.97
N ASP A 122 3.79 -4.22 -11.21
CA ASP A 122 3.31 -4.60 -12.54
C ASP A 122 1.90 -4.06 -12.70
N ILE A 123 1.72 -3.15 -13.67
CA ILE A 123 0.42 -2.59 -14.04
C ILE A 123 0.09 -2.99 -15.49
N ASN A 124 -0.92 -3.85 -15.65
CA ASN A 124 -1.32 -4.44 -16.94
C ASN A 124 -0.17 -5.07 -17.75
N GLY A 125 0.79 -5.72 -17.09
CA GLY A 125 1.93 -6.38 -17.73
C GLY A 125 3.14 -5.47 -17.96
N LEU A 126 3.09 -4.21 -17.53
CA LEU A 126 4.18 -3.24 -17.67
C LEU A 126 4.71 -2.83 -16.29
N GLU A 127 6.03 -2.72 -16.20
CA GLU A 127 6.67 -2.26 -14.97
C GLU A 127 6.36 -0.77 -14.72
N ALA A 128 5.94 -0.47 -13.49
CA ALA A 128 5.74 0.88 -13.00
C ALA A 128 6.55 1.07 -11.72
N VAL A 129 7.29 2.18 -11.62
CA VAL A 129 8.13 2.49 -10.46
C VAL A 129 7.52 3.66 -9.71
N ALA A 130 7.09 3.43 -8.48
CA ALA A 130 6.80 4.50 -7.53
C ALA A 130 8.07 4.89 -6.78
N THR A 131 8.39 6.17 -6.81
CA THR A 131 9.42 6.79 -5.97
C THR A 131 8.75 7.43 -4.76
N VAL A 132 9.26 7.12 -3.58
CA VAL A 132 8.84 7.60 -2.27
C VAL A 132 9.93 8.53 -1.74
N THR A 133 9.55 9.76 -1.44
CA THR A 133 10.36 10.70 -0.66
C THR A 133 9.60 11.07 0.61
N SER A 134 10.31 11.51 1.64
CA SER A 134 9.71 11.91 2.90
C SER A 134 10.51 13.03 3.55
N GLU A 135 9.85 13.78 4.44
CA GLU A 135 10.51 14.85 5.20
C GLU A 135 11.48 14.28 6.23
N ALA A 136 11.14 13.12 6.78
CA ALA A 136 12.00 12.33 7.65
C ALA A 136 11.66 10.83 7.53
N PHE A 137 12.54 9.99 8.07
CA PHE A 137 12.27 8.58 8.32
C PHE A 137 12.56 8.28 9.79
N GLN A 138 11.53 7.93 10.55
CA GLN A 138 11.60 7.77 12.01
C GLN A 138 10.78 6.54 12.41
N ASN A 139 11.31 5.73 13.33
CA ASN A 139 10.60 4.56 13.87
C ASN A 139 10.01 3.62 12.80
N GLY A 140 10.70 3.43 11.67
CA GLY A 140 10.23 2.59 10.57
C GLY A 140 9.18 3.24 9.65
N HIS A 141 8.87 4.51 9.84
CA HIS A 141 7.84 5.25 9.12
C HIS A 141 8.43 6.41 8.33
N HIS A 142 7.87 6.64 7.13
CA HIS A 142 8.07 7.86 6.36
C HIS A 142 7.15 8.95 6.89
N ILE A 143 7.71 10.12 7.20
CA ILE A 143 6.94 11.28 7.68
C ILE A 143 6.58 12.19 6.50
N ASN A 144 5.28 12.50 6.37
CA ASN A 144 4.70 13.28 5.28
C ASN A 144 5.18 12.84 3.87
N PRO A 145 5.05 11.54 3.54
CA PRO A 145 5.61 11.01 2.31
C PRO A 145 4.98 11.64 1.06
N ALA A 146 5.81 11.86 0.04
CA ALA A 146 5.37 12.12 -1.32
C ALA A 146 5.68 10.89 -2.19
N VAL A 147 4.73 10.54 -3.04
CA VAL A 147 4.84 9.40 -3.95
C VAL A 147 4.66 9.90 -5.37
N SER A 148 5.53 9.45 -6.28
CA SER A 148 5.41 9.68 -7.72
C SER A 148 5.59 8.37 -8.47
N LEU A 149 4.56 7.95 -9.22
CA LEU A 149 4.54 6.75 -10.03
C LEU A 149 4.39 7.14 -11.50
N ALA A 150 5.36 6.78 -12.33
CA ALA A 150 5.30 6.94 -13.78
C ALA A 150 4.78 5.66 -14.43
N TYR A 151 3.79 5.79 -15.31
CA TYR A 151 3.19 4.68 -16.05
C TYR A 151 2.64 5.15 -17.40
N ASN A 152 3.11 4.53 -18.50
CA ASN A 152 2.61 4.76 -19.87
C ASN A 152 2.49 6.27 -20.25
N GLY A 153 3.53 7.06 -19.94
CA GLY A 153 3.56 8.50 -20.21
C GLY A 153 2.70 9.35 -19.26
N GLN A 154 1.95 8.74 -18.34
CA GLN A 154 1.24 9.42 -17.26
C GLN A 154 2.05 9.36 -15.97
N THR A 155 1.86 10.37 -15.12
CA THR A 155 2.43 10.38 -13.77
C THR A 155 1.30 10.52 -12.77
N VAL A 156 1.23 9.60 -11.81
CA VAL A 156 0.38 9.70 -10.62
C VAL A 156 1.27 10.22 -9.50
N SER A 157 0.96 11.41 -8.97
CA SER A 157 1.76 12.00 -7.89
C SER A 157 0.88 12.56 -6.80
N TYR A 158 1.23 12.27 -5.55
CA TYR A 158 0.51 12.75 -4.39
C TYR A 158 1.45 12.93 -3.19
N LYS A 159 1.06 13.81 -2.27
CA LYS A 159 1.73 14.03 -0.99
C LYS A 159 0.76 13.79 0.16
N MET A 160 1.21 13.06 1.17
CA MET A 160 0.53 12.94 2.46
C MET A 160 0.99 14.09 3.38
N HIS A 161 0.04 14.76 4.01
CA HIS A 161 0.28 15.82 5.00
C HIS A 161 -0.26 15.37 6.34
N LYS A 162 0.53 15.58 7.40
CA LYS A 162 0.24 15.10 8.76
C LYS A 162 -0.04 13.60 8.77
N GLY A 163 0.68 12.86 7.94
CA GLY A 163 0.54 11.43 7.78
C GLY A 163 1.90 10.74 7.86
N GLU A 164 1.89 9.50 8.31
CA GLU A 164 3.05 8.64 8.32
C GLU A 164 2.71 7.29 7.70
N GLY A 165 3.72 6.58 7.20
CA GLY A 165 3.51 5.31 6.55
C GLY A 165 4.76 4.46 6.50
N CYS A 166 4.65 3.21 6.93
CA CYS A 166 5.65 2.19 6.63
C CYS A 166 5.58 1.81 5.14
N TYR A 167 6.57 1.07 4.64
CA TYR A 167 6.55 0.61 3.24
C TYR A 167 5.36 -0.29 2.90
N GLY A 168 4.86 -1.08 3.86
CA GLY A 168 3.68 -1.94 3.66
C GLY A 168 2.40 -1.11 3.44
N PHE A 169 2.20 -0.10 4.28
CA PHE A 169 1.10 0.85 4.13
C PHE A 169 1.21 1.66 2.83
N LEU A 170 2.40 2.19 2.52
CA LEU A 170 2.64 2.94 1.28
C LEU A 170 2.47 2.08 0.04
N MET A 171 2.82 0.80 0.10
CA MET A 171 2.59 -0.17 -0.97
C MET A 171 1.09 -0.30 -1.26
N TYR A 172 0.26 -0.61 -0.26
CA TYR A 172 -1.19 -0.74 -0.46
C TYR A 172 -1.85 0.58 -0.86
N THR A 173 -1.50 1.67 -0.19
CA THR A 173 -2.06 3.00 -0.49
C THR A 173 -1.71 3.44 -1.90
N THR A 174 -0.48 3.21 -2.36
CA THR A 174 -0.10 3.49 -3.75
C THR A 174 -0.86 2.61 -4.73
N MET A 175 -1.05 1.32 -4.45
CA MET A 175 -1.84 0.45 -5.34
C MET A 175 -3.28 0.93 -5.46
N MET A 176 -3.91 1.34 -4.35
CA MET A 176 -5.28 1.85 -4.38
C MET A 176 -5.38 3.19 -5.11
N ILE A 177 -4.51 4.16 -4.79
CA ILE A 177 -4.55 5.49 -5.41
C ILE A 177 -4.20 5.42 -6.90
N ALA A 178 -3.09 4.75 -7.26
CA ALA A 178 -2.69 4.61 -8.65
C ALA A 178 -3.67 3.74 -9.44
N GLY A 179 -4.19 2.67 -8.84
CA GLY A 179 -5.22 1.83 -9.44
C GLY A 179 -6.48 2.65 -9.76
N ALA A 180 -7.01 3.41 -8.80
CA ALA A 180 -8.16 4.28 -9.02
C ALA A 180 -7.88 5.38 -10.06
N TYR A 181 -6.68 5.96 -10.05
CA TYR A 181 -6.31 7.04 -10.96
C TYR A 181 -6.16 6.57 -12.41
N LEU A 182 -5.62 5.36 -12.62
CA LEU A 182 -5.35 4.82 -13.96
C LEU A 182 -6.55 4.05 -14.56
N HIS A 183 -7.62 3.84 -13.78
CA HIS A 183 -8.85 3.17 -14.20
C HIS A 183 -9.89 4.16 -14.74
#